data_AF-A0A9D4BIN1-F1
#
_entry.id   AF-A0A9D4BIN1-F1
#
_cell.length_a   1.000
_cell.length_b   1.000
_cell.length_c   1.000
_cell.angle_alpha   90.00
_cell.angle_beta   90.00
_cell.angle_gamma   90.00
#
_symmetry.space_group_name_H-M   'P 1'
#
loop_
_entity.id
_entity.type
_entity.pdbx_description
1 polymer ?
#
loop_
_entity_poly.entity_id
_entity_poly.type
_entity_poly.pdbx_seq_one_letter_code
_entity_poly.pdbx_strand_id
1 'polypeptide(L)' 'MCMVRAFLVGGQDAWDENLGCLAGAYRCTIQESTRLTPNMLVLGREVRMPAEVIFGSTSLVPSETL' A
#
# COMPACT_ATOMS: atom_id res chain seq x y z
N MET A 1 1.05 -0.84 14.03
CA MET A 1 -0.22 -0.20 13.65
C MET A 1 -0.10 1.32 13.84
N CYS A 2 0.47 2.04 12.87
CA CYS A 2 0.70 3.49 12.99
C CYS A 2 0.64 4.24 11.65
N MET A 3 0.01 3.65 10.62
CA MET A 3 -0.10 4.32 9.32
C MET A 3 -0.97 5.58 9.42
N VAL A 4 -2.13 5.50 10.07
CA VAL A 4 -2.99 6.67 10.31
C VAL A 4 -2.29 7.70 11.20
N ARG A 5 -1.61 7.25 12.26
CA ARG A 5 -0.89 8.16 13.19
C ARG A 5 0.21 8.96 12.50
N ALA A 6 0.87 8.40 11.48
CA ALA A 6 1.89 9.12 10.72
C ALA A 6 1.36 10.36 9.99
N PHE A 7 0.07 10.37 9.64
CA PHE A 7 -0.58 11.49 8.95
C PHE A 7 -1.31 12.46 9.89
N LEU A 8 -1.38 12.17 11.20
CA LEU A 8 -2.08 13.00 12.19
C LEU A 8 -1.13 13.87 13.03
N VAL A 9 0.18 13.84 12.77
CA VAL A 9 1.16 14.64 13.54
C VAL A 9 1.06 16.10 13.10
N GLY A 10 0.50 16.96 13.96
CA GLY A 10 0.42 18.41 13.74
C GLY A 10 -0.95 18.95 13.32
N GLY A 11 -1.95 18.09 13.14
CA GLY A 11 -3.33 18.50 12.83
C GLY A 11 -4.28 17.31 12.84
N GLN A 12 -5.02 17.13 13.95
CA GLN A 12 -6.00 16.04 14.08
C GLN A 12 -7.30 16.31 13.31
N ASP A 13 -7.54 17.57 12.93
CA ASP A 13 -8.77 18.02 12.28
C ASP A 13 -8.83 17.67 10.78
N ALA A 14 -7.68 17.38 10.15
CA ALA A 14 -7.53 17.07 8.72
C ALA A 14 -7.29 15.57 8.46
N TRP A 15 -7.82 14.71 9.33
CA TRP A 15 -7.60 13.26 9.28
C TRP A 15 -8.18 12.60 8.01
N ASP A 16 -9.21 13.23 7.43
CA ASP A 16 -9.95 12.76 6.28
C ASP A 16 -9.25 13.07 4.95
N GLU A 17 -8.46 14.14 4.88
CA GLU A 17 -7.74 14.58 3.67
C GLU A 17 -6.83 13.49 3.10
N ASN A 18 -6.21 12.68 3.97
CA ASN A 18 -5.23 11.68 3.59
C ASN A 18 -5.80 10.24 3.51
N LEU A 19 -7.10 10.07 3.75
CA LEU A 19 -7.73 8.73 3.75
C LEU A 19 -7.59 8.00 2.43
N GLY A 20 -7.67 8.72 1.30
CA GLY A 20 -7.53 8.11 -0.02
C GLY A 20 -6.15 7.47 -0.21
N CYS A 21 -5.09 8.19 0.18
CA CYS A 21 -3.71 7.69 0.14
C CYS A 21 -3.52 6.51 1.11
N LEU A 22 -4.06 6.60 2.31
CA LEU A 22 -4.01 5.52 3.30
C LEU A 22 -4.73 4.25 2.83
N ALA A 23 -5.93 4.40 2.26
CA ALA A 23 -6.69 3.29 1.71
C ALA A 23 -5.97 2.65 0.52
N GLY A 24 -5.35 3.47 -0.35
CA GLY A 24 -4.51 3.00 -1.44
C GLY A 24 -3.32 2.19 -0.94
N ALA A 25 -2.56 2.72 0.01
CA ALA A 25 -1.42 2.03 0.61
C ALA A 25 -1.83 0.70 1.26
N TYR A 26 -2.94 0.68 2.00
CA TYR A 26 -3.47 -0.53 2.62
C TYR A 26 -3.82 -1.61 1.59
N ARG A 27 -4.47 -1.22 0.47
CA ARG A 27 -4.89 -2.15 -0.59
C ARG A 27 -3.73 -2.73 -1.41
N CYS A 28 -2.57 -2.08 -1.38
CA CYS A 28 -1.37 -2.49 -2.09
C CYS A 28 -0.33 -3.18 -1.20
N THR A 29 -0.62 -3.32 0.10
CA THR A 29 0.28 -3.99 1.04
C THR A 29 -0.14 -5.44 1.20
N ILE A 30 0.85 -6.35 1.21
CA ILE A 30 0.62 -7.77 1.45
C ILE A 30 0.09 -7.96 2.88
N GLN A 31 -1.07 -8.62 3.00
CA GLN A 31 -1.64 -8.97 4.29
C GLN A 31 -0.99 -10.24 4.83
N GLU A 32 -0.74 -10.28 6.14
CA GLU A 32 -0.06 -11.43 6.78
C GLU A 32 -0.89 -12.71 6.68
N SER A 33 -2.22 -12.60 6.83
CA SER A 33 -3.16 -13.73 6.85
C SER A 33 -3.32 -14.42 5.49
N THR A 34 -3.36 -13.65 4.42
CA THR A 34 -3.60 -14.17 3.06
C THR A 34 -2.34 -14.25 2.22
N ARG A 35 -1.25 -13.60 2.65
CA ARG A 35 -0.01 -13.40 1.86
C ARG A 35 -0.24 -12.73 0.51
N LEU A 36 -1.37 -12.07 0.33
CA LEU A 36 -1.76 -11.38 -0.89
C LEU A 36 -2.18 -9.95 -0.58
N THR A 37 -2.09 -9.07 -1.57
CA THR A 37 -2.64 -7.72 -1.46
C THR A 37 -4.16 -7.76 -1.65
N PRO A 38 -4.92 -6.86 -1.02
CA PRO A 38 -6.34 -6.71 -1.29
C PRO A 38 -6.65 -6.41 -2.77
N ASN A 39 -5.79 -5.65 -3.46
CA ASN A 39 -5.95 -5.41 -4.90
C ASN A 39 -5.87 -6.69 -5.73
N MET A 40 -4.91 -7.58 -5.42
CA MET A 40 -4.81 -8.89 -6.06
C MET A 40 -6.06 -9.74 -5.83
N LEU A 41 -6.61 -9.72 -4.61
CA LEU A 41 -7.80 -10.49 -4.26
C LEU A 41 -9.08 -9.99 -4.95
N VAL A 42 -9.24 -8.68 -5.11
CA VAL A 42 -10.46 -8.08 -5.68
C VAL A 42 -10.41 -7.99 -7.20
N LEU A 43 -9.26 -7.65 -7.76
CA LEU A 43 -9.11 -7.37 -9.20
C LEU A 43 -8.48 -8.53 -9.97
N GLY A 44 -7.93 -9.54 -9.28
CA GLY A 44 -7.17 -10.63 -9.90
C GLY A 44 -5.83 -10.20 -10.49
N ARG A 45 -5.38 -8.97 -10.20
CA ARG A 45 -4.10 -8.41 -10.65
C ARG A 45 -3.62 -7.34 -9.69
N GLU A 46 -2.31 -7.11 -9.67
CA GLU A 46 -1.73 -5.98 -8.95
C GLU A 46 -2.00 -4.64 -9.67
N VAL A 47 -2.17 -3.59 -8.87
CA VAL A 47 -2.36 -2.22 -9.36
C VAL A 47 -1.00 -1.55 -9.40
N ARG A 48 -0.67 -0.90 -10.53
CA ARG A 48 0.54 -0.09 -10.62
C ARG A 48 0.43 1.13 -9.69
N MET A 49 1.35 1.22 -8.76
CA MET A 49 1.40 2.33 -7.81
C MET A 49 2.02 3.57 -8.44
N PRO A 50 1.62 4.80 -8.05
CA PRO A 50 2.25 6.02 -8.55
C PRO A 50 3.77 6.03 -8.38
N ALA A 51 4.26 5.46 -7.28
CA ALA A 51 5.70 5.29 -7.04
C ALA A 51 6.36 4.40 -8.09
N GLU A 52 5.73 3.30 -8.51
CA GLU A 52 6.26 2.41 -9.56
C GLU A 52 6.23 3.05 -10.94
N VAL A 53 5.31 3.99 -11.18
CA VAL A 53 5.25 4.75 -12.44
C VAL A 53 6.39 5.77 -12.49
N ILE A 54 6.67 6.46 -11.39
CA ILE A 54 7.69 7.51 -11.31
C ILE A 54 9.11 6.93 -11.21
N PHE A 55 9.31 5.93 -10.34
CA PHE A 55 10.63 5.36 -10.04
C PHE A 55 10.93 4.08 -10.82
N GLY A 56 9.96 3.57 -11.58
CA GLY A 56 10.02 2.24 -12.17
C GLY A 56 9.60 1.15 -11.19
N SER A 57 9.14 0.02 -11.71
CA SER A 57 8.75 -1.12 -10.89
C SER A 57 10.00 -1.83 -10.36
N THR A 58 10.30 -1.65 -9.06
CA THR A 58 11.17 -2.56 -8.33
C THR A 58 10.44 -3.89 -8.23
N SER A 59 10.82 -4.84 -9.07
CA SER A 59 10.37 -6.22 -8.94
C SER A 59 10.81 -6.75 -7.57
N LEU A 60 9.93 -6.70 -6.57
CA LEU A 60 10.11 -7.36 -5.27
C LEU A 60 9.88 -8.87 -5.41
N VAL A 61 10.37 -9.49 -6.49
CA VAL A 61 10.55 -10.94 -6.48
C VAL A 61 11.57 -11.18 -5.36
N PRO A 62 11.20 -11.87 -4.26
CA PRO A 62 12.19 -12.30 -3.30
C PRO A 62 13.13 -13.22 -4.07
N SER A 63 14.38 -12.78 -4.26
CA SER A 63 15.42 -13.61 -4.86
C SER A 63 15.86 -14.67 -3.87
N GLU A 64 14.98 -15.58 -3.48
CA GLU A 64 15.32 -16.81 -2.74
C GLU A 64 14.35 -17.92 -3.13
N THR A 65 14.78 -18.78 -4.06
CA THR A 65 14.91 -20.24 -3.90
C THR A 65 15.46 -20.84 -5.21
N LEU A 66 16.79 -20.96 -5.29
CA LEU A 66 17.49 -22.14 -5.81
C LEU A 66 18.61 -22.49 -4.84
#